data_AF-A0A1V5LV38-F1
#
_entry.id   AF-A0A1V5LV38-F1
#
_cell.length_a   1.000
_cell.length_b   1.000
_cell.length_c   1.000
_cell.angle_alpha   90.00
_cell.angle_beta   90.00
_cell.angle_gamma   90.00
#
_symmetry.space_group_name_H-M   'P 1'
#
loop_
_entity.id
_entity.type
_entity.pdbx_description
1 polymer ?
#
loop_
_entity_poly.entity_id
_entity_poly.type
_entity_poly.pdbx_seq_one_letter_code
_entity_poly.pdbx_strand_id
1 'polypeptide(L)'
;MYTAKMRIIGLRERPWVRKSTQHALGRFCLDEESGIYFEESMNAEHKALICQAFAWVPEPLLENARALGLTMTSCPGLTPAGNSATTYADFTSRSQSGISPHIVMGGPSLEPDFVVPHLVHELCHLYFSNLPSHLRGLWMDLLARQERDEQGVETGEVTNYAQSFKTSFLSCRLAERASDYCRSDASLKCYAAESFCETVACLVCPWYLDKTCSVDLAERRLVIAQMGLALAPARAKLVA
;
A
#
# COMPACT_ATOMS: atom_id res chain seq x y z
N MET A 1 25.42 -13.14 -22.33
CA MET A 1 25.06 -13.04 -20.90
C MET A 1 24.77 -11.58 -20.62
N TYR A 2 23.51 -11.19 -20.51
CA TYR A 2 23.16 -9.88 -19.97
C TYR A 2 23.35 -9.97 -18.46
N THR A 3 24.33 -9.24 -17.93
CA THR A 3 24.47 -9.06 -16.48
C THR A 3 23.23 -8.32 -15.99
N ALA A 4 22.36 -9.01 -15.24
CA ALA A 4 21.23 -8.36 -14.58
C ALA A 4 21.73 -7.13 -13.82
N LYS A 5 21.11 -5.96 -14.03
CA LYS A 5 21.49 -4.74 -13.33
C LYS A 5 21.24 -4.93 -11.84
N MET A 6 22.32 -5.13 -11.09
CA MET A 6 22.26 -5.40 -9.66
C MET A 6 22.42 -4.12 -8.84
N ARG A 7 21.68 -4.03 -7.74
CA ARG A 7 21.87 -3.03 -6.68
C ARG A 7 22.30 -3.72 -5.40
N ILE A 8 23.25 -3.11 -4.71
CA ILE A 8 23.64 -3.50 -3.35
C ILE A 8 23.15 -2.39 -2.43
N ILE A 9 22.23 -2.72 -1.55
CA ILE A 9 21.60 -1.77 -0.62
C ILE A 9 22.15 -2.03 0.78
N GLY A 10 22.87 -1.07 1.32
CA GLY A 10 23.37 -1.06 2.69
C GLY A 10 22.70 0.03 3.54
N LEU A 11 23.22 0.21 4.76
CA LEU A 11 22.73 1.22 5.69
C LEU A 11 22.92 2.66 5.19
N ARG A 12 23.86 2.89 4.27
CA ARG A 12 24.07 4.20 3.66
C ARG A 12 22.89 4.59 2.76
N GLU A 13 22.37 3.62 2.02
CA GLU A 13 21.23 3.78 1.12
C GLU A 13 19.89 3.72 1.87
N ARG A 14 19.85 3.06 3.03
CA ARG A 14 18.66 2.94 3.89
C ARG A 14 19.00 3.22 5.36
N PRO A 15 19.19 4.50 5.75
CA PRO A 15 19.51 4.85 7.12
C PRO A 15 18.35 4.58 8.09
N TRP A 16 17.14 4.42 7.59
CA TRP A 16 15.95 4.07 8.36
C TRP A 16 15.91 2.61 8.81
N VAL A 17 16.76 1.73 8.25
CA VAL A 17 16.78 0.30 8.61
C VAL A 17 17.24 0.10 10.06
N ARG A 18 16.52 -0.76 10.78
CA ARG A 18 16.81 -1.19 12.14
C ARG A 18 16.95 -2.72 12.17
N LYS A 19 17.26 -3.29 13.33
CA LYS A 19 17.45 -4.75 13.49
C LYS A 19 16.27 -5.57 12.93
N SER A 20 15.03 -5.11 13.10
CA SER A 20 13.83 -5.80 12.59
C SER A 20 13.62 -5.66 11.07
N THR A 21 14.30 -4.73 10.41
CA THR A 21 14.13 -4.43 8.98
C THR A 21 15.37 -4.71 8.13
N GLN A 22 16.31 -5.52 8.64
CA GLN A 22 17.56 -5.86 7.94
C GLN A 22 17.34 -6.62 6.61
N HIS A 23 16.19 -7.25 6.42
CA HIS A 23 15.78 -7.88 5.17
C HIS A 23 15.64 -6.86 4.01
N ALA A 24 15.50 -5.57 4.31
CA ALA A 24 15.55 -4.52 3.31
C ALA A 24 16.99 -4.17 2.89
N LEU A 25 18.01 -4.87 3.38
CA LEU A 25 19.39 -4.71 2.92
C LEU A 25 19.81 -5.95 2.14
N GLY A 26 20.79 -5.81 1.25
CA GLY A 26 21.34 -6.94 0.49
C GLY A 26 21.46 -6.66 -1.00
N ARG A 27 21.42 -7.74 -1.78
CA ARG A 27 21.64 -7.73 -3.22
C ARG A 27 20.30 -7.90 -3.92
N PHE A 28 19.98 -6.97 -4.81
CA PHE A 28 18.73 -6.96 -5.55
C PHE A 28 19.00 -6.89 -7.04
N CYS A 29 18.39 -7.78 -7.81
CA CYS A 29 18.51 -7.87 -9.24
C CYS A 29 17.30 -7.20 -9.91
N LEU A 30 17.57 -6.34 -10.89
CA LEU A 30 16.52 -5.77 -11.73
C LEU A 30 15.86 -6.88 -12.55
N ASP A 31 14.54 -6.94 -12.47
CA ASP A 31 13.71 -7.61 -13.44
C ASP A 31 13.38 -6.62 -14.56
N GLU A 32 13.93 -6.85 -15.77
CA GLU A 32 13.87 -5.85 -16.85
C GLU A 32 12.46 -5.62 -17.40
N GLU A 33 11.60 -6.64 -17.32
CA GLU A 33 10.22 -6.55 -17.78
C GLU A 33 9.38 -5.66 -16.86
N SER A 34 9.44 -5.91 -15.55
CA SER A 34 8.68 -5.11 -14.58
C SER A 34 9.34 -3.78 -14.22
N GLY A 35 10.67 -3.66 -14.37
CA GLY A 35 11.45 -2.51 -13.91
C GLY A 35 11.65 -2.48 -12.38
N ILE A 36 11.34 -3.57 -11.67
CA ILE A 36 11.41 -3.67 -10.21
C ILE A 36 12.60 -4.54 -9.79
N TYR A 37 13.20 -4.24 -8.64
CA TYR A 37 14.33 -4.98 -8.10
C TYR A 37 13.85 -6.07 -7.13
N PHE A 38 14.29 -7.31 -7.34
CA PHE A 38 13.98 -8.43 -6.45
C PHE A 38 15.24 -8.93 -5.75
N GLU A 39 15.12 -9.43 -4.53
CA GLU A 39 16.25 -10.06 -3.83
C GLU A 39 16.88 -11.17 -4.69
N GLU A 40 18.21 -11.20 -4.78
CA GLU A 40 18.97 -12.13 -5.62
C GLU A 40 18.60 -13.60 -5.33
N SER A 41 18.33 -13.93 -4.08
CA SER A 41 17.96 -15.26 -3.59
C SER A 41 16.46 -15.47 -3.42
N MET A 42 15.61 -14.58 -3.94
CA MET A 42 14.16 -14.72 -3.81
C MET A 42 13.67 -16.02 -4.45
N ASN A 43 12.73 -16.69 -3.80
CA ASN A 43 12.09 -17.88 -4.36
C ASN A 43 11.49 -17.56 -5.75
N ALA A 44 11.83 -18.39 -6.75
CA ALA A 44 11.48 -18.15 -8.14
C ALA A 44 9.95 -18.20 -8.40
N GLU A 45 9.24 -19.09 -7.71
CA GLU A 45 7.77 -19.22 -7.82
C GLU A 45 7.09 -17.97 -7.23
N HIS A 46 7.54 -17.51 -6.07
CA HIS A 46 7.04 -16.27 -5.47
C HIS A 46 7.28 -15.07 -6.36
N LYS A 47 8.51 -14.95 -6.93
CA LYS A 47 8.83 -13.90 -7.88
C LYS A 47 7.89 -13.97 -9.10
N ALA A 48 7.67 -15.15 -9.67
CA ALA A 48 6.80 -15.34 -10.81
C ALA A 48 5.36 -14.91 -10.52
N LEU A 49 4.81 -15.28 -9.36
CA LEU A 49 3.47 -14.88 -8.92
C LEU A 49 3.33 -13.35 -8.81
N ILE A 50 4.30 -12.69 -8.19
CA ILE A 50 4.31 -11.22 -8.08
C ILE A 50 4.42 -10.56 -9.45
N CYS A 51 5.29 -11.08 -10.33
CA CYS A 51 5.44 -10.53 -11.68
C CYS A 51 4.15 -10.66 -12.49
N GLN A 52 3.44 -11.79 -12.39
CA GLN A 52 2.13 -11.96 -13.01
C GLN A 52 1.09 -11.00 -12.44
N ALA A 53 1.12 -10.73 -11.13
CA ALA A 53 0.23 -9.79 -10.48
C ALA A 53 0.40 -8.34 -11.00
N PHE A 54 1.60 -7.95 -11.46
CA PHE A 54 1.82 -6.61 -12.02
C PHE A 54 0.93 -6.27 -13.21
N ALA A 55 0.50 -7.27 -13.99
CA ALA A 55 -0.44 -7.04 -15.10
C ALA A 55 -1.78 -6.44 -14.64
N TRP A 56 -2.12 -6.56 -13.36
CA TRP A 56 -3.35 -6.08 -12.72
C TRP A 56 -3.18 -4.77 -11.98
N VAL A 57 -1.95 -4.39 -11.67
CA VAL A 57 -1.65 -3.18 -10.93
C VAL A 57 -1.87 -1.97 -11.84
N PRO A 58 -2.60 -0.93 -11.38
CA PRO A 58 -2.70 0.32 -12.10
C PRO A 58 -1.34 0.94 -12.43
N GLU A 59 -1.14 1.36 -13.68
CA GLU A 59 0.16 1.84 -14.16
C GLU A 59 0.76 2.98 -13.34
N PRO A 60 0.00 4.01 -12.86
CA PRO A 60 0.59 5.07 -12.03
C PRO A 60 1.23 4.56 -10.72
N LEU A 61 0.76 3.44 -10.17
CA LEU A 61 1.37 2.81 -8.99
C LEU A 61 2.72 2.17 -9.36
N LEU A 62 2.79 1.47 -10.50
CA LEU A 62 4.03 0.87 -10.99
C LEU A 62 5.05 1.93 -11.41
N GLU A 63 4.63 2.98 -12.10
CA GLU A 63 5.50 4.11 -12.46
C GLU A 63 6.10 4.76 -11.21
N ASN A 64 5.30 5.03 -10.18
CA ASN A 64 5.80 5.55 -8.92
C ASN A 64 6.80 4.58 -8.25
N ALA A 65 6.50 3.28 -8.23
CA ALA A 65 7.39 2.28 -7.67
C ALA A 65 8.74 2.18 -8.41
N ARG A 66 8.71 2.19 -9.75
CA ARG A 66 9.91 2.20 -10.61
C ARG A 66 10.74 3.47 -10.41
N ALA A 67 10.08 4.63 -10.35
CA ALA A 67 10.75 5.91 -10.13
C ALA A 67 11.48 5.98 -8.78
N LEU A 68 10.90 5.35 -7.75
CA LEU A 68 11.54 5.22 -6.44
C LEU A 68 12.58 4.10 -6.38
N GLY A 69 12.70 3.28 -7.42
CA GLY A 69 13.60 2.15 -7.45
C GLY A 69 13.24 1.07 -6.42
N LEU A 70 11.95 0.76 -6.30
CA LEU A 70 11.41 -0.23 -5.38
C LEU A 70 12.18 -1.54 -5.43
N THR A 71 12.45 -2.07 -4.24
CA THR A 71 12.98 -3.43 -4.04
C THR A 71 11.94 -4.32 -3.38
N MET A 72 11.96 -5.63 -3.67
CA MET A 72 11.02 -6.58 -3.09
C MET A 72 11.72 -7.85 -2.57
N THR A 73 11.18 -8.40 -1.48
CA THR A 73 11.48 -9.74 -0.96
C THR A 73 10.20 -10.52 -0.69
N SER A 74 10.33 -11.82 -0.41
CA SER A 74 9.24 -12.66 0.10
C SER A 74 9.69 -13.48 1.29
N CYS A 75 8.76 -13.85 2.16
CA CYS A 75 9.00 -14.80 3.24
C CYS A 75 7.86 -15.84 3.36
N PRO A 76 8.13 -17.07 3.84
CA PRO A 76 7.09 -18.12 3.91
C PRO A 76 5.93 -17.82 4.87
N GLY A 77 6.17 -17.02 5.91
CA GLY A 77 5.16 -16.65 6.91
C GLY A 77 4.73 -15.20 6.79
N LEU A 78 4.31 -14.62 7.91
CA LEU A 78 4.07 -13.18 8.02
C LEU A 78 5.38 -12.40 7.81
N THR A 79 5.24 -11.17 7.36
CA THR A 79 6.35 -10.22 7.29
C THR A 79 6.91 -9.95 8.70
N PRO A 80 8.12 -9.37 8.82
CA PRO A 80 8.70 -9.02 10.12
C PRO A 80 7.89 -8.01 10.93
N ALA A 81 6.96 -7.27 10.31
CA ALA A 81 6.00 -6.41 10.99
C ALA A 81 4.76 -7.16 11.52
N GLY A 82 4.63 -8.46 11.24
CA GLY A 82 3.49 -9.28 11.64
C GLY A 82 2.28 -9.21 10.69
N ASN A 83 2.41 -8.51 9.56
CA ASN A 83 1.36 -8.41 8.53
C ASN A 83 1.58 -9.42 7.40
N SER A 84 0.56 -9.65 6.58
CA SER A 84 0.66 -10.50 5.38
C SER A 84 1.58 -9.88 4.32
N ALA A 85 1.57 -8.56 4.16
CA ALA A 85 2.50 -7.79 3.34
C ALA A 85 2.89 -6.51 4.10
N THR A 86 4.01 -5.88 3.76
CA THR A 86 4.42 -4.61 4.37
C THR A 86 5.38 -3.82 3.49
N THR A 87 5.10 -2.52 3.38
CA THR A 87 5.98 -1.51 2.81
C THR A 87 6.85 -0.86 3.88
N TYR A 88 8.13 -0.75 3.60
CA TYR A 88 9.13 -0.04 4.41
C TYR A 88 9.75 1.06 3.58
N ALA A 89 9.72 2.29 4.07
CA ALA A 89 10.33 3.44 3.42
C ALA A 89 10.59 4.58 4.42
N ASP A 90 11.47 5.51 4.05
CA ASP A 90 11.55 6.80 4.76
C ASP A 90 10.68 7.84 4.06
N PHE A 91 9.42 7.92 4.50
CA PHE A 91 8.45 8.91 4.02
C PHE A 91 8.73 10.34 4.51
N THR A 92 9.76 10.55 5.35
CA THR A 92 10.19 11.89 5.77
C THR A 92 11.21 12.49 4.81
N SER A 93 11.86 11.66 4.00
CA SER A 93 12.78 12.10 2.95
C SER A 93 12.07 12.87 1.85
N ARG A 94 12.71 13.96 1.40
CA ARG A 94 12.23 14.78 0.27
C ARG A 94 12.89 14.42 -1.07
N SER A 95 13.87 13.53 -1.07
CA SER A 95 14.50 13.03 -2.31
C SER A 95 14.07 11.59 -2.59
N GLN A 96 13.91 11.25 -3.88
CA GLN A 96 13.58 9.89 -4.32
C GLN A 96 14.61 8.86 -3.82
N SER A 97 15.90 9.19 -3.86
CA SER A 97 16.96 8.32 -3.37
C SER A 97 16.93 8.11 -1.86
N GLY A 98 16.37 9.04 -1.08
CA GLY A 98 16.26 8.92 0.36
C GLY A 98 15.04 8.11 0.82
N ILE A 99 13.96 8.05 0.02
CA ILE A 99 12.79 7.21 0.34
C ILE A 99 13.18 5.72 0.32
N SER A 100 13.90 5.30 -0.73
CA SER A 100 14.50 3.97 -0.92
C SER A 100 13.58 2.81 -0.47
N PRO A 101 12.40 2.63 -1.09
CA PRO A 101 11.36 1.77 -0.55
C PRO A 101 11.62 0.26 -0.74
N HIS A 102 11.05 -0.53 0.16
CA HIS A 102 11.09 -1.98 0.15
C HIS A 102 9.73 -2.58 0.46
N ILE A 103 9.29 -3.58 -0.29
CA ILE A 103 8.08 -4.35 0.03
C ILE A 103 8.47 -5.79 0.36
N VAL A 104 7.88 -6.32 1.43
CA VAL A 104 7.95 -7.74 1.77
C VAL A 104 6.57 -8.36 1.54
N MET A 105 6.52 -9.41 0.71
CA MET A 105 5.33 -10.25 0.53
C MET A 105 5.44 -11.51 1.38
N GLY A 106 4.65 -11.63 2.44
CA GLY A 106 4.55 -12.84 3.24
C GLY A 106 3.73 -13.93 2.55
N GLY A 107 3.88 -15.17 3.00
CA GLY A 107 3.18 -16.35 2.47
C GLY A 107 1.67 -16.15 2.31
N PRO A 108 0.94 -15.61 3.29
CA PRO A 108 -0.50 -15.33 3.16
C PRO A 108 -0.85 -14.35 2.03
N SER A 109 0.09 -13.49 1.61
CA SER A 109 -0.08 -12.59 0.46
C SER A 109 0.33 -13.22 -0.87
N LEU A 110 0.90 -14.41 -0.89
CA LEU A 110 1.30 -15.10 -2.12
C LEU A 110 0.25 -16.11 -2.58
N GLU A 111 -0.87 -16.19 -1.86
CA GLU A 111 -2.04 -16.95 -2.27
C GLU A 111 -2.76 -16.28 -3.46
N PRO A 112 -3.37 -17.04 -4.39
CA PRO A 112 -3.97 -16.50 -5.61
C PRO A 112 -5.00 -15.38 -5.39
N ASP A 113 -5.80 -15.50 -4.33
CA ASP A 113 -6.85 -14.52 -4.02
C ASP A 113 -6.30 -13.22 -3.39
N PHE A 114 -5.06 -13.25 -2.86
CA PHE A 114 -4.50 -12.17 -2.04
C PHE A 114 -3.29 -11.47 -2.66
N VAL A 115 -2.59 -12.09 -3.62
CA VAL A 115 -1.39 -11.52 -4.23
C VAL A 115 -1.63 -10.18 -4.90
N VAL A 116 -2.69 -10.04 -5.67
CA VAL A 116 -3.02 -8.77 -6.33
C VAL A 116 -3.48 -7.71 -5.32
N PRO A 117 -4.51 -7.93 -4.48
CA PRO A 117 -4.99 -6.87 -3.59
C PRO A 117 -3.92 -6.42 -2.60
N HIS A 118 -3.13 -7.33 -2.01
CA HIS A 118 -2.06 -6.93 -1.09
C HIS A 118 -0.93 -6.20 -1.81
N LEU A 119 -0.53 -6.63 -3.01
CA LEU A 119 0.47 -5.89 -3.79
C LEU A 119 0.00 -4.48 -4.15
N VAL A 120 -1.26 -4.34 -4.59
CA VAL A 120 -1.87 -3.05 -4.90
C VAL A 120 -1.92 -2.17 -3.65
N HIS A 121 -2.34 -2.72 -2.51
CA HIS A 121 -2.37 -2.03 -1.22
C HIS A 121 -0.98 -1.45 -0.87
N GLU A 122 0.06 -2.27 -0.90
CA GLU A 122 1.42 -1.84 -0.53
C GLU A 122 1.97 -0.77 -1.49
N LEU A 123 1.71 -0.91 -2.79
CA LEU A 123 2.09 0.11 -3.78
C LEU A 123 1.32 1.42 -3.58
N CYS A 124 0.08 1.36 -3.08
CA CYS A 124 -0.70 2.54 -2.75
C CYS A 124 -0.09 3.33 -1.59
N HIS A 125 0.55 2.71 -0.60
CA HIS A 125 1.27 3.46 0.43
C HIS A 125 2.36 4.36 -0.16
N LEU A 126 3.13 3.84 -1.12
CA LEU A 126 4.15 4.63 -1.82
C LEU A 126 3.53 5.76 -2.63
N TYR A 127 2.44 5.49 -3.33
CA TYR A 127 1.74 6.48 -4.15
C TYR A 127 1.14 7.60 -3.29
N PHE A 128 0.33 7.22 -2.31
CA PHE A 128 -0.37 8.15 -1.41
C PHE A 128 0.60 9.04 -0.62
N SER A 129 1.72 8.47 -0.15
CA SER A 129 2.74 9.24 0.55
C SER A 129 3.46 10.25 -0.35
N ASN A 130 3.55 9.99 -1.65
CA ASN A 130 4.14 10.91 -2.62
C ASN A 130 3.15 11.94 -3.19
N LEU A 131 1.85 11.79 -2.93
CA LEU A 131 0.87 12.77 -3.40
C LEU A 131 1.13 14.18 -2.80
N PRO A 132 0.85 15.25 -3.55
CA PRO A 132 0.70 16.58 -3.00
C PRO A 132 -0.26 16.62 -1.80
N SER A 133 0.04 17.47 -0.81
CA SER A 133 -0.77 17.60 0.40
C SER A 133 -2.25 17.92 0.12
N HIS A 134 -2.53 18.74 -0.89
CA HIS A 134 -3.91 19.08 -1.27
C HIS A 134 -4.69 17.86 -1.79
N LEU A 135 -4.07 16.94 -2.53
CA LEU A 135 -4.74 15.73 -3.01
C LEU A 135 -5.02 14.75 -1.86
N ARG A 136 -4.11 14.65 -0.88
CA ARG A 136 -4.41 13.93 0.36
C ARG A 136 -5.53 14.59 1.16
N GLY A 137 -5.57 15.92 1.17
CA GLY A 137 -6.65 16.70 1.76
C GLY A 137 -8.01 16.37 1.17
N LEU A 138 -8.12 16.31 -0.17
CA LEU A 138 -9.35 15.90 -0.86
C LEU A 138 -9.87 14.53 -0.38
N TRP A 139 -8.95 13.57 -0.20
CA TRP A 139 -9.30 12.25 0.33
C TRP A 139 -9.76 12.31 1.79
N MET A 140 -9.05 13.04 2.64
CA MET A 140 -9.42 13.21 4.06
C MET A 140 -10.78 13.91 4.21
N ASP A 141 -11.08 14.91 3.37
CA ASP A 141 -12.36 15.60 3.34
C ASP A 141 -13.49 14.66 2.89
N LEU A 142 -13.23 13.76 1.93
CA LEU A 142 -14.17 12.71 1.55
C LEU A 142 -14.46 11.77 2.74
N LEU A 143 -13.43 11.27 3.42
CA LEU A 143 -13.60 10.37 4.57
C LEU A 143 -14.41 11.02 5.69
N ALA A 144 -14.17 12.31 5.98
CA ALA A 144 -14.95 13.05 6.96
C ALA A 144 -16.44 13.13 6.59
N ARG A 145 -16.76 13.34 5.30
CA ARG A 145 -18.15 13.36 4.81
C ARG A 145 -18.80 11.99 4.82
N GLN A 146 -18.05 10.93 4.54
CA GLN A 146 -18.55 9.56 4.48
C GLN A 146 -18.50 8.83 5.83
N GLU A 147 -18.15 9.49 6.94
CA GLU A 147 -18.09 8.84 8.25
C GLU A 147 -19.45 8.26 8.66
N ARG A 148 -20.53 8.98 8.29
CA ARG A 148 -21.92 8.65 8.58
C ARG A 148 -22.77 8.75 7.31
N ASP A 149 -23.84 7.97 7.24
CA ASP A 149 -24.83 8.07 6.18
C ASP A 149 -25.80 9.25 6.40
N GLU A 150 -26.77 9.40 5.49
CA GLU A 150 -27.79 10.46 5.54
C GLU A 150 -28.68 10.37 6.79
N GLN A 151 -28.78 9.20 7.41
CA GLN A 151 -29.54 8.95 8.63
C GLN A 151 -28.67 9.14 9.90
N GLY A 152 -27.40 9.49 9.74
CA GLY A 152 -26.44 9.69 10.82
C GLY A 152 -25.85 8.40 11.39
N VAL A 153 -26.06 7.25 10.75
CA VAL A 153 -25.49 5.96 11.15
C VAL A 153 -24.05 5.87 10.65
N GLU A 154 -23.14 5.33 11.47
CA GLU A 154 -21.75 5.15 11.07
C GLU A 154 -21.64 4.17 9.90
N THR A 155 -20.91 4.56 8.86
CA THR A 155 -20.67 3.70 7.69
C THR A 155 -19.63 2.62 7.96
N GLY A 156 -19.73 1.48 7.28
CA GLY A 156 -18.72 0.43 7.26
C GLY A 156 -17.70 0.66 6.14
N GLU A 157 -16.41 0.57 6.47
CA GLU A 157 -15.32 0.66 5.51
C GLU A 157 -15.28 -0.51 4.53
N VAL A 158 -14.47 -0.35 3.48
CA VAL A 158 -14.31 -1.32 2.38
C VAL A 158 -13.78 -2.68 2.83
N THR A 159 -12.99 -2.71 3.90
CA THR A 159 -12.50 -3.95 4.53
C THR A 159 -12.46 -3.81 6.05
N ASN A 160 -12.45 -4.94 6.75
CA ASN A 160 -12.24 -4.97 8.21
C ASN A 160 -10.88 -4.36 8.61
N TYR A 161 -9.89 -4.41 7.72
CA TYR A 161 -8.60 -3.79 7.96
C TYR A 161 -8.74 -2.26 8.02
N ALA A 162 -9.30 -1.63 6.99
CA ALA A 162 -9.60 -0.19 7.00
C ALA A 162 -10.53 0.21 8.16
N GLN A 163 -11.54 -0.61 8.48
CA GLN A 163 -12.46 -0.36 9.59
C GLN A 163 -11.74 -0.28 10.95
N SER A 164 -10.67 -1.07 11.16
CA SER A 164 -9.89 -1.03 12.40
C SER A 164 -9.18 0.32 12.60
N PHE A 165 -8.72 0.94 11.51
CA PHE A 165 -8.11 2.27 11.54
C PHE A 165 -9.15 3.38 11.71
N LYS A 166 -10.33 3.25 11.08
CA LYS A 166 -11.48 4.14 11.33
C LYS A 166 -11.84 4.14 12.82
N THR A 167 -12.04 2.95 13.39
CA THR A 167 -12.37 2.76 14.82
C THR A 167 -11.31 3.40 15.74
N SER A 168 -10.03 3.20 15.42
CA SER A 168 -8.91 3.79 16.18
C SER A 168 -8.94 5.32 16.11
N PHE A 169 -9.14 5.89 14.93
CA PHE A 169 -9.26 7.34 14.74
C PHE A 169 -10.44 7.93 15.51
N LEU A 170 -11.63 7.33 15.40
CA LEU A 170 -12.82 7.80 16.11
C LEU A 170 -12.63 7.74 17.63
N SER A 171 -11.98 6.69 18.13
CA SER A 171 -11.64 6.55 19.56
C SER A 171 -10.69 7.65 20.03
N CYS A 172 -9.65 7.98 19.23
CA CYS A 172 -8.74 9.08 19.54
C CYS A 172 -9.43 10.45 19.50
N ARG A 173 -10.37 10.65 18.56
CA ARG A 173 -11.11 11.91 18.43
C ARG A 173 -12.01 12.16 19.63
N LEU A 174 -12.67 11.14 20.16
CA LEU A 174 -13.57 11.27 21.31
C LEU A 174 -12.83 11.49 22.65
N ALA A 175 -11.52 11.23 22.72
CA ALA A 175 -10.73 11.29 23.96
C ALA A 175 -10.24 12.71 24.33
N GLU A 176 -10.79 13.78 23.72
CA GLU A 176 -10.35 15.18 23.75
C GLU A 176 -9.62 15.66 25.03
N ARG A 177 -8.29 15.56 25.02
CA ARG A 177 -7.36 16.34 25.85
C ARG A 177 -6.32 16.99 24.94
N ALA A 178 -5.83 18.19 25.28
CA ALA A 178 -4.87 18.94 24.45
C ALA A 178 -3.58 18.15 24.08
N SER A 179 -3.16 17.18 24.89
CA SER A 179 -2.03 16.27 24.58
C SER A 179 -2.34 15.21 23.52
N ASP A 180 -3.62 14.93 23.26
CA ASP A 180 -4.06 13.88 22.34
C ASP A 180 -4.32 14.41 20.92
N TYR A 181 -4.27 15.73 20.70
CA TYR A 181 -4.44 16.33 19.36
C TYR A 181 -3.39 15.85 18.35
N CYS A 182 -2.13 15.71 18.77
CA CYS A 182 -1.09 15.13 17.90
C CYS A 182 -1.36 13.64 17.59
N ARG A 183 -2.06 12.93 18.48
CA ARG A 183 -2.44 11.52 18.28
C ARG A 183 -3.64 11.41 17.34
N SER A 184 -4.59 12.34 17.38
CA SER A 184 -5.72 12.37 16.46
C SER A 184 -5.30 12.68 15.02
N ASP A 185 -4.38 13.63 14.80
CA ASP A 185 -3.83 13.92 13.46
C ASP A 185 -3.03 12.73 12.90
N ALA A 186 -2.16 12.12 13.72
CA ALA A 186 -1.43 10.92 13.31
C ALA A 186 -2.39 9.76 12.99
N SER A 187 -3.42 9.55 13.81
CA SER A 187 -4.41 8.49 13.58
C SER A 187 -5.28 8.75 12.36
N LEU A 188 -5.62 10.01 12.07
CA LEU A 188 -6.33 10.38 10.84
C LEU A 188 -5.47 10.09 9.61
N LYS A 189 -4.17 10.43 9.65
CA LYS A 189 -3.24 10.14 8.55
C LYS A 189 -3.10 8.65 8.29
N CYS A 190 -3.01 7.83 9.34
CA CYS A 190 -3.02 6.38 9.19
C CYS A 190 -4.35 5.90 8.58
N TYR A 191 -5.50 6.29 9.15
CA TYR A 191 -6.81 5.92 8.60
C TYR A 191 -6.97 6.34 7.13
N ALA A 192 -6.55 7.56 6.79
CA ALA A 192 -6.61 8.06 5.42
C ALA A 192 -5.76 7.22 4.46
N ALA A 193 -4.53 6.87 4.85
CA ALA A 193 -3.65 6.04 4.04
C ALA A 193 -4.24 4.63 3.86
N GLU A 194 -4.65 3.97 4.95
CA GLU A 194 -5.17 2.60 4.91
C GLU A 194 -6.50 2.52 4.16
N SER A 195 -7.42 3.45 4.40
CA SER A 195 -8.68 3.52 3.66
C SER A 195 -8.46 3.76 2.17
N PHE A 196 -7.47 4.59 1.78
CA PHE A 196 -7.10 4.77 0.38
C PHE A 196 -6.58 3.46 -0.23
N CYS A 197 -5.59 2.82 0.42
CA CYS A 197 -4.95 1.61 -0.09
C CYS A 197 -5.95 0.45 -0.24
N GLU A 198 -6.77 0.23 0.79
CA GLU A 198 -7.84 -0.77 0.78
C GLU A 198 -8.89 -0.46 -0.29
N THR A 199 -9.30 0.79 -0.45
CA THR A 199 -10.28 1.17 -1.48
C THR A 199 -9.75 0.88 -2.87
N VAL A 200 -8.50 1.25 -3.18
CA VAL A 200 -7.91 0.96 -4.49
C VAL A 200 -7.80 -0.55 -4.70
N ALA A 201 -7.36 -1.30 -3.69
CA ALA A 201 -7.30 -2.76 -3.75
C ALA A 201 -8.67 -3.38 -4.04
N CYS A 202 -9.75 -2.96 -3.37
CA CYS A 202 -11.10 -3.43 -3.65
C CYS A 202 -11.63 -3.01 -5.04
N LEU A 203 -11.27 -1.82 -5.52
CA LEU A 203 -11.68 -1.36 -6.86
C LEU A 203 -10.96 -2.13 -7.99
N VAL A 204 -9.72 -2.59 -7.75
CA VAL A 204 -8.98 -3.47 -8.66
C VAL A 204 -9.44 -4.93 -8.54
N CYS A 205 -9.70 -5.38 -7.31
CA CYS A 205 -10.07 -6.75 -6.94
C CYS A 205 -11.39 -6.77 -6.16
N PRO A 206 -12.57 -6.75 -6.82
CA PRO A 206 -13.86 -6.67 -6.14
C PRO A 206 -14.16 -7.80 -5.16
N TRP A 207 -13.52 -8.97 -5.30
CA TRP A 207 -13.66 -10.09 -4.38
C TRP A 207 -12.99 -9.85 -3.01
N TYR A 208 -12.15 -8.81 -2.90
CA TYR A 208 -11.49 -8.40 -1.66
C TYR A 208 -12.39 -7.51 -0.79
N LEU A 209 -13.50 -7.00 -1.34
CA LEU A 209 -14.45 -6.14 -0.65
C LEU A 209 -15.19 -6.89 0.47
N ASP A 210 -15.28 -6.28 1.66
CA ASP A 210 -16.07 -6.82 2.75
C ASP A 210 -17.57 -6.63 2.48
N LYS A 211 -18.37 -7.63 2.87
CA LYS A 211 -19.83 -7.64 2.70
C LYS A 211 -20.53 -6.56 3.55
N THR A 212 -19.85 -6.04 4.57
CA THR A 212 -20.36 -5.01 5.48
C THR A 212 -20.04 -3.58 5.03
N CYS A 213 -19.32 -3.42 3.92
CA CYS A 213 -19.04 -2.11 3.34
C CYS A 213 -20.33 -1.34 3.04
N SER A 214 -20.43 -0.10 3.52
CA SER A 214 -21.55 0.81 3.23
C SER A 214 -21.12 2.21 2.76
N VAL A 215 -19.83 2.44 2.61
CA VAL A 215 -19.29 3.67 2.01
C VAL A 215 -19.58 3.73 0.50
N ASP A 216 -19.76 4.93 -0.04
CA ASP A 216 -19.98 5.13 -1.48
C ASP A 216 -18.67 4.95 -2.26
N LEU A 217 -18.49 3.74 -2.82
CA LEU A 217 -17.37 3.36 -3.65
C LEU A 217 -17.31 4.10 -4.99
N ALA A 218 -18.45 4.54 -5.53
CA ALA A 218 -18.47 5.30 -6.78
C ALA A 218 -17.90 6.71 -6.55
N GLU A 219 -18.29 7.37 -5.47
CA GLU A 219 -17.70 8.65 -5.07
C GLU A 219 -16.20 8.50 -4.78
N ARG A 220 -15.80 7.47 -4.03
CA ARG A 220 -14.38 7.18 -3.78
C ARG A 220 -13.60 7.00 -5.09
N ARG A 221 -14.13 6.25 -6.06
CA ARG A 221 -13.51 6.06 -7.38
C ARG A 221 -13.31 7.39 -8.11
N LEU A 222 -14.30 8.29 -8.06
CA LEU A 222 -14.20 9.61 -8.68
C LEU A 222 -13.10 10.47 -8.04
N VAL A 223 -13.01 10.47 -6.71
CA VAL A 223 -11.96 11.22 -6.00
C VAL A 223 -10.57 10.62 -6.26
N ILE A 224 -10.43 9.29 -6.27
CA ILE A 224 -9.17 8.60 -6.61
C ILE A 224 -8.70 8.98 -8.03
N ALA A 225 -9.63 9.10 -8.99
CA ALA A 225 -9.31 9.58 -10.33
C ALA A 225 -8.82 11.04 -10.33
N GLN A 226 -9.41 11.93 -9.52
CA GLN A 226 -8.94 13.31 -9.33
C GLN A 226 -7.54 13.37 -8.69
N MET A 227 -7.18 12.36 -7.90
CA MET A 227 -5.85 12.19 -7.30
C MET A 227 -4.81 11.62 -8.30
N GLY A 228 -5.14 11.53 -9.60
CA GLY A 228 -4.25 11.07 -10.66
C GLY A 228 -4.23 9.56 -10.88
N LEU A 229 -5.12 8.81 -10.21
CA LEU A 229 -5.18 7.36 -10.31
C LEU A 229 -6.47 6.90 -10.99
N ALA A 230 -6.50 6.94 -12.32
CA ALA A 230 -7.64 6.44 -13.08
C ALA A 230 -7.61 4.90 -13.13
N LEU A 231 -8.59 4.27 -12.49
CA LEU A 231 -8.69 2.81 -12.43
C LEU A 231 -9.49 2.26 -13.61
N ALA A 232 -8.89 1.32 -14.35
CA ALA A 232 -9.56 0.54 -15.39
C ALA A 232 -10.80 -0.19 -14.83
N PRO A 233 -11.75 -0.63 -15.69
CA PRO A 233 -12.84 -1.49 -15.26
C PRO A 233 -12.31 -2.72 -14.52
N ALA A 234 -13.05 -3.16 -13.49
CA ALA A 234 -12.66 -4.31 -12.70
C ALA A 234 -12.49 -5.56 -13.59
N ARG A 235 -11.46 -6.34 -13.30
CA ARG A 235 -11.14 -7.57 -14.02
C ARG A 235 -11.64 -8.79 -13.21
N ALA A 236 -11.92 -9.92 -13.89
CA ALA A 236 -12.32 -11.17 -13.23
C ALA A 236 -11.19 -11.74 -12.34
N LYS A 237 -11.39 -12.75 -11.51
CA LYS A 237 -10.29 -13.30 -10.68
C LYS A 237 -9.10 -13.79 -11.53
N LEU A 238 -7.89 -13.69 -10.98
CA LEU A 238 -6.70 -14.36 -11.51
C LEU A 238 -6.92 -15.87 -11.33
N VAL A 239 -7.21 -16.57 -12.43
CA VAL A 239 -7.32 -18.04 -12.41
C VAL A 239 -5.90 -18.57 -12.56
N ALA A 240 -5.39 -19.21 -11.51
CA ALA A 240 -4.14 -19.95 -11.54
C ALA A 240 -4.26 -21.21 -12.42
#